data_AF-A0A8C9FSP2-F1
#
_entry.id   AF-A0A8C9FSP2-F1
#
_cell.length_a   1.000
_cell.length_b   1.000
_cell.length_c   1.000
_cell.angle_alpha   90.00
_cell.angle_beta   90.00
_cell.angle_gamma   90.00
#
_symmetry.space_group_name_H-M   'P 1'
#
loop_
_entity.id
_entity.type
_entity.pdbx_description
1 polymer ?
#
loop_
_entity_poly.entity_id
_entity_poly.type
_entity_poly.pdbx_seq_one_letter_code
_entity_poly.pdbx_strand_id
1 'polypeptide(L)'
;MQYTLVSDANGFWWIGAYGDVLRVKIMFKNKENALVQMADAAQAQIAISNLNGQKLYGKFIRATLSKHQNIQLPREGEEDNGLTKDYSNSPLHRFKKPGSRNFQNIFPPSATLHLSNIP
;
A
#
# COMPACT_ATOMS: atom_id res chain seq x y z
N MET A 1 -12.07 -1.63 0.39
CA MET A 1 -11.87 -1.79 -1.08
C MET A 1 -10.38 -2.02 -1.32
N GLN A 2 -10.04 -2.99 -2.17
CA GLN A 2 -8.69 -3.52 -2.29
C GLN A 2 -8.15 -3.31 -3.70
N TYR A 3 -6.84 -3.30 -3.86
CA TYR A 3 -6.19 -3.30 -5.16
C TYR A 3 -5.05 -4.30 -5.20
N THR A 4 -4.87 -4.89 -6.38
CA THR A 4 -3.77 -5.78 -6.71
C THR A 4 -2.61 -4.91 -7.19
N LEU A 5 -1.48 -5.05 -6.50
CA LEU A 5 -0.21 -4.51 -6.91
C LEU A 5 0.66 -5.64 -7.41
N VAL A 6 1.08 -5.54 -8.66
CA VAL A 6 2.18 -6.31 -9.21
C VAL A 6 3.44 -5.48 -8.98
N SER A 7 4.16 -5.80 -7.92
CA SER A 7 5.47 -5.24 -7.62
C SER A 7 6.23 -6.20 -6.73
N ASP A 8 7.53 -6.32 -6.98
CA ASP A 8 8.46 -7.21 -6.28
C ASP A 8 8.24 -7.19 -4.75
N ALA A 9 8.28 -8.37 -4.12
CA ALA A 9 7.79 -8.68 -2.76
C ALA A 9 8.46 -7.87 -1.62
N ASN A 10 9.45 -7.04 -1.95
CA ASN A 10 10.29 -6.33 -1.00
C ASN A 10 9.78 -4.91 -0.76
N GLY A 11 8.91 -4.78 0.26
CA GLY A 11 8.63 -3.51 0.93
C GLY A 11 7.53 -2.67 0.27
N PHE A 12 6.34 -2.70 0.85
CA PHE A 12 5.15 -1.92 0.43
C PHE A 12 5.04 -0.56 1.12
N TRP A 13 6.12 -0.07 1.74
CA TRP A 13 6.12 1.13 2.59
C TRP A 13 5.81 2.42 1.81
N TRP A 14 6.20 2.48 0.53
CA TRP A 14 5.98 3.64 -0.34
C TRP A 14 4.50 3.87 -0.66
N ILE A 15 3.66 2.84 -0.56
CA ILE A 15 2.20 2.96 -0.72
C ILE A 15 1.59 3.82 0.39
N GLY A 16 2.16 3.74 1.60
CA GLY A 16 1.72 4.52 2.76
C GLY A 16 1.76 6.03 2.53
N ALA A 17 2.46 6.50 1.48
CA ALA A 17 2.48 7.91 1.08
C ALA A 17 1.16 8.35 0.41
N TYR A 18 0.38 7.42 -0.14
CA TYR A 18 -0.85 7.69 -0.89
C TYR A 18 -2.12 7.32 -0.12
N GLY A 19 -1.96 6.70 1.04
CA GLY A 19 -3.06 6.37 1.95
C GLY A 19 -2.63 5.45 3.08
N ASP A 20 -3.53 5.25 4.04
CA ASP A 20 -3.36 4.33 5.14
C ASP A 20 -3.59 2.89 4.65
N VAL A 21 -2.52 2.10 4.67
CA VAL A 21 -2.56 0.67 4.38
C VAL A 21 -3.10 -0.06 5.61
N LEU A 22 -4.15 -0.85 5.42
CA LEU A 22 -4.72 -1.71 6.47
C LEU A 22 -4.11 -3.09 6.44
N ARG A 23 -3.98 -3.70 5.27
CA ARG A 23 -3.46 -5.06 5.13
C ARG A 23 -2.69 -5.24 3.85
N VAL A 24 -1.69 -6.11 3.90
CA VAL A 24 -0.90 -6.54 2.74
C VAL A 24 -0.88 -8.06 2.73
N LYS A 25 -1.08 -8.67 1.57
CA LYS A 25 -0.92 -10.11 1.35
C LYS A 25 -0.09 -10.36 0.10
N ILE A 26 1.09 -10.95 0.27
CA ILE A 26 1.93 -11.40 -0.83
C ILE A 26 1.39 -12.76 -1.31
N MET A 27 1.26 -12.93 -2.62
CA MET A 27 0.69 -14.15 -3.17
C MET A 27 1.71 -15.29 -3.10
N PHE A 28 1.35 -16.41 -2.45
CA PHE A 28 2.24 -17.55 -2.25
C PHE A 28 2.80 -18.11 -3.58
N LYS A 29 1.94 -18.30 -4.58
CA LYS A 29 2.32 -18.88 -5.89
C LYS A 29 3.10 -17.93 -6.79
N ASN A 30 2.87 -16.62 -6.64
CA ASN A 30 3.55 -15.60 -7.44
C ASN A 30 3.91 -14.43 -6.52
N LYS A 31 5.10 -14.50 -5.94
CA LYS A 31 5.56 -13.51 -4.94
C LYS A 31 5.78 -12.11 -5.54
N GLU A 32 5.78 -11.96 -6.87
CA GLU A 32 5.79 -10.64 -7.52
C GLU A 32 4.42 -9.94 -7.43
N ASN A 33 3.37 -10.66 -7.01
CA ASN A 33 2.05 -10.11 -6.81
C ASN A 33 1.74 -9.96 -5.33
N ALA A 34 1.11 -8.84 -5.01
CA ALA A 34 0.54 -8.59 -3.71
C ALA A 34 -0.84 -7.94 -3.81
N LEU A 35 -1.55 -8.12 -2.72
CA LEU A 35 -2.87 -7.63 -2.45
C LEU A 35 -2.71 -6.57 -1.36
N VAL A 36 -3.15 -5.34 -1.63
CA VAL A 36 -3.09 -4.24 -0.66
C VAL A 36 -4.47 -3.68 -0.42
N GLN A 37 -4.84 -3.62 0.85
CA GLN A 37 -6.10 -3.05 1.30
C GLN A 37 -5.83 -1.68 1.90
N MET A 38 -6.40 -0.64 1.30
CA MET A 38 -6.40 0.71 1.88
C MET A 38 -7.57 0.90 2.84
N ALA A 39 -7.48 1.97 3.64
CA ALA A 39 -8.56 2.44 4.50
C ALA A 39 -9.87 2.69 3.72
N ASP A 40 -9.78 3.31 2.54
CA ASP A 40 -10.94 3.61 1.69
C ASP A 40 -10.61 3.52 0.19
N ALA A 41 -11.66 3.67 -0.64
CA ALA A 41 -11.54 3.58 -2.09
C ALA A 41 -10.89 4.80 -2.74
N ALA A 42 -11.03 6.00 -2.16
CA ALA A 42 -10.40 7.19 -2.69
C ALA A 42 -8.87 7.07 -2.57
N GLN A 43 -8.38 6.62 -1.41
CA GLN A 43 -6.98 6.33 -1.17
C GLN A 43 -6.45 5.23 -2.09
N ALA A 44 -7.22 4.17 -2.32
CA ALA A 44 -6.84 3.13 -3.28
C ALA A 44 -6.72 3.69 -4.70
N GLN A 45 -7.65 4.55 -5.11
CA GLN A 45 -7.63 5.16 -6.45
C GLN A 45 -6.45 6.13 -6.62
N ILE A 46 -6.15 6.94 -5.59
CA ILE A 46 -4.98 7.82 -5.56
C ILE A 46 -3.71 6.99 -5.69
N ALA A 47 -3.57 5.93 -4.89
CA ALA A 47 -2.43 5.02 -4.95
C ALA A 47 -2.26 4.43 -6.36
N ILE A 48 -3.32 3.90 -6.96
CA ILE A 48 -3.29 3.36 -8.33
C ILE A 48 -2.85 4.43 -9.34
N SER A 49 -3.46 5.62 -9.30
CA SER A 49 -3.19 6.68 -10.27
C SER A 49 -1.73 7.16 -10.25
N ASN A 50 -1.10 7.15 -9.09
CA ASN A 50 0.28 7.60 -8.92
C ASN A 50 1.30 6.49 -9.14
N LEU A 51 0.96 5.23 -8.82
CA LEU A 51 1.90 4.11 -8.78
C LEU A 51 1.87 3.24 -10.03
N ASN A 52 0.74 3.18 -10.75
CA ASN A 52 0.66 2.37 -11.96
C ASN A 52 1.61 2.91 -13.03
N GLY A 53 2.46 2.03 -13.59
CA GLY A 53 3.44 2.40 -14.60
C GLY A 53 4.71 3.06 -14.04
N GLN A 54 4.83 3.23 -12.72
CA GLN A 54 6.06 3.73 -12.11
C GLN A 54 7.15 2.66 -12.10
N LYS A 55 8.41 3.09 -12.22
CA LYS A 55 9.56 2.18 -12.19
C LYS A 55 10.13 2.10 -10.79
N LEU A 56 10.17 0.90 -10.22
CA LEU A 56 10.77 0.60 -8.93
C LEU A 56 11.81 -0.52 -9.10
N TYR A 57 13.04 -0.27 -8.66
CA TYR A 57 14.16 -1.21 -8.77
C TYR A 57 14.34 -1.82 -10.18
N GLY A 58 14.12 -1.02 -11.22
CA GLY A 58 14.25 -1.47 -12.61
C GLY A 58 12.99 -2.11 -13.21
N LYS A 59 11.99 -2.47 -12.40
CA LYS A 59 10.73 -3.07 -12.85
C LYS A 59 9.59 -2.06 -12.84
N PHE A 60 8.65 -2.19 -13.78
CA PHE A 60 7.44 -1.38 -13.79
C PHE A 60 6.39 -1.97 -12.82
N ILE A 61 5.86 -1.14 -11.95
CA ILE A 61 4.75 -1.47 -11.06
C ILE A 61 3.47 -1.48 -11.90
N ARG A 62 2.65 -2.50 -11.72
CA ARG A 62 1.27 -2.51 -12.23
C ARG A 62 0.29 -2.49 -11.06
N ALA A 63 -0.46 -1.40 -10.96
CA ALA A 63 -1.45 -1.20 -9.91
C ALA A 63 -2.86 -1.23 -10.51
N THR A 64 -3.72 -2.12 -10.00
CA THR A 64 -5.07 -2.32 -10.54
C THR A 64 -6.05 -2.66 -9.43
N LEU A 65 -7.32 -2.25 -9.54
CA LEU A 65 -8.34 -2.63 -8.57
C LEU A 65 -8.49 -4.15 -8.47
N SER A 66 -8.66 -4.65 -7.25
CA SER A 66 -8.84 -6.08 -6.96
C SER A 66 -10.33 -6.41 -7.03
N LYS A 67 -10.62 -7.66 -7.40
CA LYS A 67 -11.99 -8.21 -7.32
C LYS A 67 -12.41 -8.57 -5.88
N HIS A 68 -11.45 -8.65 -4.96
CA HIS A 68 -11.70 -8.98 -3.57
C HIS A 68 -12.02 -7.73 -2.76
N GLN A 69 -13.00 -7.80 -1.84
CA GLN A 69 -13.38 -6.65 -1.02
C GLN A 69 -12.44 -6.44 0.18
N ASN A 70 -11.94 -7.54 0.77
CA ASN A 70 -11.11 -7.55 1.98
C ASN A 70 -10.02 -8.63 1.91
N ILE A 71 -8.87 -8.35 2.51
CA ILE A 71 -7.80 -9.32 2.76
C ILE A 71 -8.14 -10.10 4.03
N GLN A 72 -8.31 -11.42 3.88
CA GLN A 72 -8.45 -12.32 5.01
C GLN A 72 -7.09 -12.54 5.66
N LEU A 73 -7.06 -12.44 6.99
CA LEU A 73 -5.91 -12.83 7.79
C LEU A 73 -5.86 -14.36 7.89
N PRO A 74 -4.65 -14.93 7.99
CA PRO A 74 -4.52 -16.34 8.32
C PRO A 74 -5.16 -16.63 9.67
N ARG A 75 -5.77 -17.81 9.78
CA ARG A 75 -6.38 -18.26 11.04
C ARG A 75 -5.31 -18.56 12.08
N GLU A 76 -5.68 -18.55 13.36
CA GLU A 76 -4.77 -19.02 14.41
C GLU A 76 -4.34 -20.47 14.10
N GLY A 77 -3.02 -20.70 14.10
CA GLY A 77 -2.42 -22.00 13.73
C GLY A 77 -2.21 -22.25 12.24
N GLU A 78 -2.63 -21.33 11.36
CA GLU A 78 -2.36 -21.42 9.92
C GLU A 78 -0.98 -20.81 9.58
N GLU A 79 -0.10 -21.62 9.00
CA GLU A 79 1.18 -21.13 8.51
C GLU A 79 1.00 -20.27 7.24
N ASP A 80 1.26 -18.98 7.37
CA ASP A 80 1.22 -18.03 6.25
C ASP A 80 2.60 -17.55 5.82
N ASN A 81 3.67 -18.08 6.43
CA ASN A 81 5.07 -17.71 6.14
C ASN A 81 5.33 -16.20 6.21
N GLY A 82 4.53 -15.45 6.99
CA GLY A 82 4.61 -14.00 7.10
C GLY A 82 4.23 -13.23 5.84
N LEU A 83 3.47 -13.84 4.91
CA LEU A 83 3.05 -13.23 3.65
C LEU A 83 1.92 -12.22 3.82
N THR A 84 1.16 -12.32 4.91
CA THR A 84 0.05 -11.44 5.26
C THR A 84 0.41 -10.62 6.49
N LYS A 85 0.24 -9.31 6.39
CA LYS A 85 0.51 -8.36 7.48
C LYS A 85 -0.69 -7.46 7.72
N ASP A 86 -1.05 -7.28 8.98
CA ASP A 86 -2.05 -6.32 9.43
C ASP A 86 -1.38 -5.03 9.94
N TYR A 87 -1.81 -3.91 9.37
CA TYR A 87 -1.37 -2.55 9.65
C TYR A 87 -2.52 -1.66 10.13
N SER A 88 -3.71 -2.21 10.40
CA SER A 88 -4.91 -1.44 10.78
C SER A 88 -4.67 -0.52 11.97
N ASN A 89 -3.78 -0.92 12.89
CA ASN A 89 -3.40 -0.17 14.08
C ASN A 89 -2.00 0.45 14.01
N SER A 90 -1.43 0.59 12.81
CA SER A 90 -0.10 1.18 12.64
C SER A 90 -0.05 2.61 13.19
N PRO A 91 0.93 2.95 14.03
CA PRO A 91 1.15 4.33 14.48
C PRO A 91 1.71 5.23 13.37
N LEU A 92 2.11 4.64 12.23
CA LEU A 92 2.69 5.34 11.08
C LEU A 92 1.63 5.82 10.07
N HIS A 93 0.35 5.60 10.35
CA HIS A 93 -0.75 6.10 9.51
C HIS A 93 -0.77 7.62 9.47
N ARG A 94 -0.76 8.17 8.26
CA ARG A 94 -0.67 9.62 8.03
C ARG A 94 -2.03 10.24 7.84
N PHE A 95 -3.07 9.46 7.53
CA PHE A 95 -4.36 9.99 7.07
C PHE A 95 -5.51 9.80 8.08
N LYS A 96 -5.25 9.13 9.22
CA LYS A 96 -6.23 8.90 10.30
C LYS A 96 -6.80 10.15 10.95
N LYS A 97 -6.07 11.26 11.01
CA LYS A 97 -6.50 12.47 11.75
C LYS A 97 -7.40 13.35 10.86
N PRO A 98 -8.69 13.51 11.19
CA PRO A 98 -9.58 14.42 10.46
C PRO A 98 -9.04 15.85 10.51
N GLY A 99 -9.14 16.57 9.39
CA GLY A 99 -8.61 17.94 9.27
C GLY A 99 -7.08 18.03 9.15
N SER A 100 -6.36 16.91 9.08
CA SER A 100 -4.93 16.95 8.75
C SER A 100 -4.71 17.45 7.32
N ARG A 101 -3.67 18.24 7.12
CA ARG A 101 -3.26 18.70 5.77
C ARG A 101 -2.58 17.60 4.95
N ASN A 102 -2.49 16.37 5.46
CA ASN A 102 -1.76 15.29 4.81
C ASN A 102 -2.36 14.91 3.46
N PHE A 103 -3.69 14.94 3.32
CA PHE A 103 -4.36 14.74 2.03
C PHE A 103 -4.04 15.84 1.00
N GLN A 104 -3.71 17.06 1.46
CA GLN A 104 -3.30 18.16 0.58
C GLN A 104 -1.84 18.03 0.13
N ASN A 105 -1.07 17.16 0.80
CA ASN A 105 0.36 16.94 0.56
C ASN A 105 0.65 15.62 -0.17
N ILE A 106 -0.36 15.04 -0.84
CA ILE A 106 -0.16 13.90 -1.73
C ILE A 106 0.23 14.44 -3.10
N PHE A 107 1.42 14.08 -3.57
CA PHE A 107 1.95 14.50 -4.87
C PHE A 107 2.33 13.27 -5.72
N PRO A 108 2.32 13.41 -7.05
CA PRO A 108 2.89 12.40 -7.94
C PRO A 108 4.37 12.12 -7.62
N PRO A 109 4.87 10.92 -7.94
CA PRO A 109 6.29 10.61 -7.84
C PRO A 109 7.14 11.67 -8.55
N SER A 110 8.16 12.17 -7.85
CA SER A 110 9.05 13.22 -8.32
C SER A 110 10.49 12.93 -7.92
N ALA A 111 11.44 13.47 -8.68
CA ALA A 111 12.86 13.46 -8.32
C ALA A 111 13.17 14.36 -7.09
N THR A 112 12.26 15.25 -6.73
CA THR A 112 12.39 16.15 -5.58
C THR A 112 11.61 15.60 -4.38
N LEU A 113 12.29 15.46 -3.24
CA LEU A 113 11.69 15.00 -1.98
C LEU A 113 11.56 16.16 -0.99
N HIS A 114 10.39 16.28 -0.36
CA HIS A 114 10.18 17.16 0.79
C HIS A 114 10.44 16.40 2.09
N LEU A 115 11.41 16.85 2.87
CA LEU A 115 11.77 16.28 4.17
C LEU A 115 11.31 17.20 5.30
N SER A 116 10.72 16.62 6.35
CA SER A 116 10.23 17.33 7.53
C SER A 116 10.50 16.51 8.79
N ASN A 117 10.42 17.13 9.97
CA ASN A 117 10.67 16.49 11.28
C ASN A 117 12.11 15.96 11.45
N ILE A 118 13.11 16.74 11.02
CA ILE A 118 14.53 16.43 11.27
C ILE A 118 14.85 16.83 12.73
N PRO A 119 15.43 15.93 13.55
CA PRO A 119 15.79 16.21 14.94
C PRO A 119 16.99 17.15 15.09
#